data_AF-A0A1B6JXZ5-F1
#
_entry.id   AF-A0A1B6JXZ5-F1
#
_cell.length_a   1.000
_cell.length_b   1.000
_cell.length_c   1.000
_cell.angle_alpha   90.00
_cell.angle_beta   90.00
_cell.angle_gamma   90.00
#
_symmetry.space_group_name_H-M   'P 1'
#
loop_
_entity.id
_entity.type
_entity.pdbx_description
1 polymer ?
#
loop_
_entity_poly.entity_id
_entity_poly.type
_entity_poly.pdbx_seq_one_letter_code
_entity_poly.pdbx_strand_id
1 'polypeptide(L)'
;KTGKEDKGKSPSKSRDGSSRINLMKVQQGFGVLSVALACRALTMMSALLDDLQVEANDGGLGEPTPAQLHILTPATALQRAARVLTSAPLNQFLFYLATISYRKACTLKRIQKHPPEGDTFSTSDSTTYYDDDIISCSEESSPDEDDDSEPLLGLWFEETISVPDTTHTTQPGAEVQDNTSKTNMTPDTTGSIVPEKGEPNGYISLASQIFQFMNKYLLNSESAYIQDYVETGLAEQQMVILAAIIRDLDRETARTETGTISVYFGAALGVLYSEFSQALTRYTHNLLARSLLVESLQLTLLHHLGVSPTQSDNNNAWPLQVYPRTLAVLAQILLLKPQAEKDTAVINIWNRLIHTLVENICNYPTTYDADNEDMNVEHAQLLLFLFHSLNLMQKKSVLLACASGIIRVGESSVRGLLRESQLLCLSRLLLLFEYMMKHLYDAPPVLLQHVQWNLFNATSMVGDTVQGRAPARIFCPWKEIEDNYRKLGPQDEFSMKPRFYSIINSELNNQEHPKLDGLACNFILGSAEKVKYPLLMDVLIEILNVTDQTIPSIKSTDKISFTALCATQYCFTICWRLLLQLPPSTPYLDKLAL
;
A
#
# COMPACT_ATOMS: atom_id res chain seq x y z
N LYS A 1 -23.17 -2.50 73.31
CA LYS A 1 -24.02 -3.66 72.95
C LYS A 1 -24.74 -3.31 71.67
N THR A 2 -24.81 -4.28 70.74
CA THR A 2 -25.19 -4.19 69.30
C THR A 2 -24.16 -3.41 68.48
N GLY A 3 -23.65 -3.82 67.31
CA GLY A 3 -23.79 -4.97 66.42
C GLY A 3 -23.10 -4.47 65.13
N LYS A 4 -21.95 -5.05 64.74
CA LYS A 4 -21.08 -4.50 63.68
C LYS A 4 -21.12 -5.47 62.49
N GLU A 5 -21.96 -5.15 61.51
CA GLU A 5 -21.98 -5.79 60.20
C GLU A 5 -21.26 -4.94 59.15
N ASP A 6 -20.80 -5.66 58.13
CA ASP A 6 -19.88 -5.33 57.05
C ASP A 6 -20.14 -4.03 56.28
N LYS A 7 -19.04 -3.35 55.91
CA LYS A 7 -18.99 -2.46 54.75
C LYS A 7 -17.78 -2.78 53.87
N GLY A 8 -18.10 -3.38 52.72
CA GLY A 8 -17.61 -2.94 51.41
C GLY A 8 -16.12 -3.11 51.12
N LYS A 9 -15.71 -4.33 50.74
CA LYS A 9 -14.56 -4.50 49.84
C LYS A 9 -15.04 -4.25 48.40
N SER A 10 -14.58 -3.17 47.79
CA SER A 10 -14.74 -2.96 46.34
C SER A 10 -13.96 -4.04 45.57
N PRO A 11 -14.51 -4.60 44.49
CA PRO A 11 -13.82 -5.62 43.71
C PRO A 11 -12.70 -4.97 42.91
N SER A 12 -11.46 -5.36 43.21
CA SER A 12 -10.30 -5.14 42.37
C SER A 12 -10.55 -5.76 40.99
N LYS A 13 -10.78 -4.92 39.97
CA LYS A 13 -10.65 -5.32 38.57
C LYS A 13 -9.21 -5.77 38.35
N SER A 14 -9.02 -7.04 38.05
CA SER A 14 -7.81 -7.57 37.43
C SER A 14 -7.55 -6.76 36.15
N ARG A 15 -6.47 -5.99 36.16
CA ARG A 15 -5.97 -5.25 35.01
C ARG A 15 -5.34 -6.27 34.07
N ASP A 16 -6.12 -6.78 33.11
CA ASP A 16 -5.55 -7.48 31.95
C ASP A 16 -4.65 -6.49 31.21
N GLY A 17 -3.36 -6.81 31.23
CA GLY A 17 -2.29 -5.98 30.70
C GLY A 17 -2.20 -6.08 29.19
N SER A 18 -2.98 -5.26 28.49
CA SER A 18 -2.58 -4.76 27.17
C SER A 18 -2.24 -3.28 27.31
N SER A 19 -1.01 -2.99 27.69
CA SER A 19 -0.45 -1.63 27.64
C SER A 19 -0.35 -1.19 26.18
N ARG A 20 -1.42 -0.61 25.63
CA ARG A 20 -1.35 0.11 24.35
C ARG A 20 -0.38 1.28 24.55
N ILE A 21 0.83 1.14 24.02
CA ILE A 21 1.84 2.22 24.03
C ILE A 21 1.33 3.34 23.12
N ASN A 22 1.16 4.54 23.68
CA ASN A 22 0.79 5.72 22.91
C ASN A 22 2.00 6.20 22.10
N LEU A 23 2.03 5.87 20.80
CA LEU A 23 3.12 6.25 19.90
C LEU A 23 3.33 7.76 19.82
N MET A 24 2.29 8.58 20.02
CA MET A 24 2.41 10.04 19.97
C MET A 24 3.26 10.56 21.13
N LYS A 25 3.10 10.00 22.34
CA LYS A 25 3.93 10.34 23.50
C LYS A 25 5.38 9.87 23.31
N VAL A 26 5.60 8.70 22.72
CA VAL A 26 6.97 8.19 22.46
C VAL A 26 7.68 9.01 21.38
N GLN A 27 6.95 9.55 20.41
CA GLN A 27 7.50 10.39 19.35
C GLN A 27 8.09 11.71 19.88
N GLN A 28 7.57 12.24 20.99
CA GLN A 28 8.03 13.51 21.59
C GLN A 28 9.47 13.45 22.12
N GLY A 29 9.93 12.28 22.61
CA GLY A 29 11.30 12.10 23.12
C GLY A 29 12.27 11.43 22.14
N PHE A 30 11.82 11.11 20.92
CA PHE A 30 12.60 10.33 19.96
C PHE A 30 13.45 11.25 19.06
N GLY A 31 14.76 11.29 19.28
CA GLY A 31 15.70 12.20 18.59
C GLY A 31 16.85 11.50 17.87
N VAL A 32 17.83 12.29 17.39
CA VAL A 32 19.02 11.78 16.69
C VAL A 32 19.90 10.88 17.56
N LEU A 33 19.94 11.14 18.88
CA LEU A 33 20.61 10.26 19.84
C LEU A 33 19.91 8.88 19.92
N SER A 34 18.59 8.85 19.92
CA SER A 34 17.82 7.61 19.90
C SER A 34 18.12 6.80 18.65
N VAL A 35 18.30 7.48 17.50
CA VAL A 35 18.70 6.84 16.24
C VAL A 35 20.09 6.21 16.37
N ALA A 36 21.07 6.96 16.87
CA ALA A 36 22.43 6.50 17.06
C ALA A 36 22.52 5.27 17.99
N LEU A 37 21.83 5.34 19.13
CA LEU A 37 21.77 4.24 20.10
C LEU A 37 21.09 3.00 19.51
N ALA A 38 20.00 3.18 18.76
CA ALA A 38 19.32 2.09 18.09
C ALA A 38 20.20 1.42 17.03
N CYS A 39 20.88 2.18 16.18
CA CYS A 39 21.82 1.65 15.19
C CYS A 39 22.94 0.84 15.85
N ARG A 40 23.50 1.35 16.96
CA ARG A 40 24.53 0.63 17.72
C ARG A 40 23.99 -0.66 18.35
N ALA A 41 22.79 -0.61 18.92
CA ALA A 41 22.13 -1.79 19.49
C ALA A 41 21.87 -2.85 18.41
N LEU A 42 21.36 -2.47 17.24
CA LEU A 42 21.17 -3.38 16.10
C LEU A 42 22.49 -4.01 15.67
N THR A 43 23.58 -3.24 15.59
CA THR A 43 24.92 -3.75 15.24
C THR A 43 25.40 -4.80 16.25
N MET A 44 25.27 -4.52 17.55
CA MET A 44 25.68 -5.46 18.60
C MET A 44 24.82 -6.73 18.63
N MET A 45 23.51 -6.59 18.42
CA MET A 45 22.60 -7.74 18.31
C MET A 45 22.86 -8.57 17.05
N SER A 46 23.19 -7.91 15.93
CA SER A 46 23.54 -8.58 14.68
C SER A 46 24.76 -9.49 14.87
N ALA A 47 25.83 -8.97 15.49
CA ALA A 47 27.02 -9.75 15.80
C ALA A 47 26.71 -10.97 16.69
N LEU A 48 25.89 -10.79 17.72
CA LEU A 48 25.45 -11.90 18.58
C LEU A 48 24.65 -12.96 17.81
N LEU A 49 23.79 -12.54 16.88
CA LEU A 49 22.95 -13.44 16.11
C LEU A 49 23.70 -14.09 14.93
N ASP A 50 24.75 -13.46 14.40
CA ASP A 50 25.69 -14.10 13.47
C ASP A 50 26.45 -15.24 14.20
N ASP A 51 26.93 -15.00 15.42
CA ASP A 51 27.55 -16.06 16.25
C ASP A 51 26.55 -17.22 16.50
N LEU A 52 25.28 -16.89 16.77
CA LEU A 52 24.22 -17.89 16.95
C LEU A 52 23.94 -18.70 15.68
N GLN A 53 23.99 -18.09 14.50
CA GLN A 53 23.82 -18.81 13.23
C GLN A 53 24.93 -19.85 13.02
N VAL A 54 26.16 -19.53 13.43
CA VAL A 54 27.27 -20.49 13.39
C VAL A 54 27.05 -21.63 14.40
N GLU A 55 26.66 -21.31 15.63
CA GLU A 55 26.38 -22.31 16.68
C GLU A 55 25.23 -23.27 16.30
N ALA A 56 24.18 -22.73 15.67
CA ALA A 56 23.04 -23.51 15.22
C ALA A 56 23.41 -24.53 14.13
N ASN A 57 24.35 -24.16 13.24
CA ASN A 57 24.80 -25.03 12.15
C ASN A 57 25.74 -26.14 12.59
N ASP A 58 26.45 -25.97 13.71
CA ASP A 58 27.38 -26.97 14.26
C ASP A 58 26.68 -28.06 15.10
N GLY A 59 25.33 -28.11 15.07
CA GLY A 59 24.53 -29.11 15.77
C GLY A 59 24.40 -28.89 17.28
N GLY A 60 24.69 -27.68 17.77
CA GLY A 60 24.62 -27.32 19.19
C GLY A 60 23.20 -27.34 19.76
N LEU A 61 22.76 -28.50 20.26
CA LEU A 61 21.51 -28.69 21.00
C LEU A 61 21.65 -28.26 22.48
N GLY A 62 21.97 -26.99 22.72
CA GLY A 62 21.88 -26.42 24.07
C GLY A 62 20.43 -26.13 24.43
N GLU A 63 19.98 -26.51 25.65
CA GLU A 63 18.69 -25.99 26.16
C GLU A 63 18.74 -24.46 26.19
N PRO A 64 17.64 -23.76 25.81
CA PRO A 64 17.60 -22.30 25.75
C PRO A 64 17.51 -21.69 27.16
N THR A 65 18.59 -21.81 27.94
CA THR A 65 18.72 -21.21 29.27
C THR A 65 19.29 -19.79 29.16
N PRO A 66 18.61 -18.75 29.65
CA PRO A 66 19.15 -17.39 29.64
C PRO A 66 20.48 -17.28 30.39
N ALA A 67 21.48 -16.65 29.76
CA ALA A 67 22.78 -16.39 30.37
C ALA A 67 22.67 -15.49 31.62
N GLN A 68 23.56 -15.73 32.59
CA GLN A 68 23.72 -14.84 33.75
C GLN A 68 24.33 -13.50 33.32
N LEU A 69 23.90 -12.39 33.94
CA LEU A 69 24.46 -11.05 33.71
C LEU A 69 25.79 -10.90 34.45
N HIS A 70 26.84 -11.53 33.94
CA HIS A 70 28.18 -11.42 34.50
C HIS A 70 29.22 -11.47 33.39
N ILE A 71 30.12 -10.49 33.38
CA ILE A 71 31.03 -10.20 32.24
C ILE A 71 31.97 -11.38 31.92
N LEU A 72 32.35 -12.16 32.94
CA LEU A 72 33.32 -13.25 32.80
C LEU A 72 32.67 -14.64 32.66
N THR A 73 31.34 -14.72 32.64
CA THR A 73 30.67 -16.03 32.58
C THR A 73 30.76 -16.58 31.17
N PRO A 74 31.31 -17.80 30.97
CA PRO A 74 31.27 -18.46 29.67
C PRO A 74 29.81 -18.80 29.35
N ALA A 75 29.29 -18.17 28.31
CA ALA A 75 27.93 -18.40 27.83
C ALA A 75 27.94 -18.54 26.32
N THR A 76 27.14 -19.46 25.80
CA THR A 76 27.02 -19.64 24.35
C THR A 76 26.25 -18.48 23.71
N ALA A 77 26.30 -18.35 22.39
CA ALA A 77 25.55 -17.31 21.69
C ALA A 77 24.05 -17.52 21.89
N LEU A 78 23.57 -18.77 21.92
CA LEU A 78 22.18 -19.11 22.22
C LEU A 78 21.74 -18.61 23.61
N GLN A 79 22.54 -18.88 24.65
CA GLN A 79 22.21 -18.45 26.02
C GLN A 79 22.17 -16.92 26.16
N ARG A 80 23.09 -16.23 25.48
CA ARG A 80 23.15 -14.76 25.43
C ARG A 80 21.96 -14.18 24.66
N ALA A 81 21.61 -14.78 23.51
CA ALA A 81 20.43 -14.39 22.73
C ALA A 81 19.14 -14.61 23.54
N ALA A 82 18.99 -15.77 24.18
CA ALA A 82 17.87 -16.08 25.06
C ALA A 82 17.73 -15.05 26.19
N ARG A 83 18.84 -14.60 26.78
CA ARG A 83 18.82 -13.53 27.79
C ARG A 83 18.28 -12.21 27.23
N VAL A 84 18.71 -11.78 26.05
CA VAL A 84 18.23 -10.54 25.43
C VAL A 84 16.75 -10.64 25.11
N LEU A 85 16.33 -11.71 24.44
CA LEU A 85 14.97 -11.91 23.94
C LEU A 85 13.93 -12.13 25.05
N THR A 86 14.34 -12.67 26.19
CA THR A 86 13.47 -12.82 27.38
C THR A 86 13.42 -11.57 28.24
N SER A 87 14.41 -10.68 28.15
CA SER A 87 14.48 -9.48 29.01
C SER A 87 13.67 -8.30 28.47
N ALA A 88 13.33 -8.30 27.18
CA ALA A 88 12.55 -7.24 26.56
C ALA A 88 11.68 -7.78 25.41
N PRO A 89 10.50 -7.20 25.15
CA PRO A 89 9.66 -7.57 24.01
C PRO A 89 10.26 -7.00 22.70
N LEU A 90 11.43 -7.51 22.31
CA LEU A 90 12.25 -6.97 21.22
C LEU A 90 11.47 -6.88 19.91
N ASN A 91 10.73 -7.92 19.54
CA ASN A 91 9.92 -7.92 18.32
C ASN A 91 8.95 -6.72 18.30
N GLN A 92 8.16 -6.55 19.36
CA GLN A 92 7.23 -5.43 19.51
C GLN A 92 7.96 -4.06 19.50
N PHE A 93 9.08 -3.95 20.21
CA PHE A 93 9.88 -2.74 20.25
C PHE A 93 10.41 -2.34 18.88
N LEU A 94 10.90 -3.29 18.08
CA LEU A 94 11.40 -3.04 16.73
C LEU A 94 10.29 -2.53 15.79
N PHE A 95 9.08 -3.06 15.89
CA PHE A 95 7.92 -2.53 15.15
C PHE A 95 7.63 -1.07 15.52
N TYR A 96 7.59 -0.73 16.81
CA TYR A 96 7.35 0.65 17.24
C TYR A 96 8.46 1.58 16.77
N LEU A 97 9.71 1.16 16.96
CA LEU A 97 10.87 1.96 16.59
C LEU A 97 10.94 2.21 15.08
N ALA A 98 10.68 1.18 14.25
CA ALA A 98 10.61 1.32 12.80
C ALA A 98 9.50 2.29 12.39
N THR A 99 8.32 2.17 13.01
CA THR A 99 7.17 3.05 12.74
C THR A 99 7.46 4.50 13.07
N ILE A 100 8.01 4.77 14.26
CA ILE A 100 8.31 6.14 14.72
C ILE A 100 9.42 6.74 13.86
N SER A 101 10.46 5.96 13.54
CA SER A 101 11.55 6.41 12.65
C SER A 101 11.03 6.76 11.26
N TYR A 102 10.20 5.89 10.66
CA TYR A 102 9.58 6.14 9.36
C TYR A 102 8.68 7.38 9.38
N ARG A 103 7.78 7.50 10.37
CA ARG A 103 6.88 8.66 10.49
C ARG A 103 7.65 9.96 10.68
N LYS A 104 8.68 9.97 11.53
CA LYS A 104 9.52 11.16 11.75
C LYS A 104 10.26 11.56 10.47
N ALA A 105 10.78 10.60 9.69
CA ALA A 105 11.35 10.87 8.37
C ALA A 105 10.32 11.52 7.43
N CYS A 106 9.09 10.98 7.36
CA CYS A 106 8.01 11.52 6.54
C CYS A 106 7.57 12.94 6.97
N THR A 107 7.57 13.24 8.27
CA THR A 107 7.26 14.58 8.79
C THR A 107 8.36 15.58 8.43
N LEU A 108 9.63 15.27 8.71
CA LEU A 108 10.76 16.14 8.36
C LEU A 108 10.81 16.41 6.86
N LYS A 109 10.51 15.39 6.04
CA LYS A 109 10.36 15.50 4.59
C LYS A 109 9.28 16.53 4.19
N ARG A 110 8.10 16.51 4.84
CA ARG A 110 7.02 17.46 4.55
C ARG A 110 7.42 18.90 4.88
N ILE A 111 8.10 19.10 6.01
CA ILE A 111 8.61 20.41 6.45
C ILE A 111 9.64 20.95 5.46
N GLN A 112 10.56 20.11 4.98
CA GLN A 112 11.55 20.53 3.99
C GLN A 112 10.93 20.92 2.64
N LYS A 113 9.81 20.29 2.23
CA LYS A 113 9.12 20.59 0.96
C LYS A 113 8.31 21.89 1.01
N HIS A 114 7.66 22.16 2.15
CA HIS A 114 6.88 23.37 2.38
C HIS A 114 7.36 24.03 3.66
N PRO A 115 8.47 24.80 3.60
CA PRO A 115 8.87 25.62 4.72
C PRO A 115 7.71 26.58 5.02
N PRO A 116 7.18 26.64 6.25
CA PRO A 116 6.16 27.62 6.59
C PRO A 116 6.70 29.03 6.29
N GLU A 117 5.96 29.80 5.49
CA GLU A 117 6.35 31.18 5.19
C GLU A 117 6.26 32.01 6.47
N GLY A 118 7.39 32.56 6.91
CA GLY A 118 7.44 33.61 7.93
C GLY A 118 7.23 33.13 9.37
N ASP A 119 8.19 32.38 9.91
CA ASP A 119 8.88 32.73 11.16
C ASP A 119 10.02 31.74 11.36
N THR A 120 11.15 32.22 11.87
CA THR A 120 12.33 31.41 12.17
C THR A 120 11.95 30.27 13.12
N PHE A 121 11.76 29.07 12.56
CA PHE A 121 11.50 27.88 13.36
C PHE A 121 12.73 27.59 14.20
N SER A 122 12.61 27.75 15.51
CA SER A 122 13.59 27.22 16.45
C SER A 122 13.53 25.71 16.34
N THR A 123 14.63 25.06 15.96
CA THR A 123 14.79 23.59 15.95
C THR A 123 14.87 23.02 17.37
N SER A 124 14.17 23.63 18.32
CA SER A 124 14.04 23.19 19.71
C SER A 124 12.93 22.15 19.77
N ASP A 125 13.20 21.01 20.43
CA ASP A 125 12.31 19.84 20.52
C ASP A 125 10.99 20.08 21.31
N SER A 126 10.58 21.34 21.48
CA SER A 126 9.34 21.71 22.17
C SER A 126 8.32 22.21 21.16
N THR A 127 7.23 21.46 21.06
CA THR A 127 5.92 21.78 20.46
C THR A 127 5.85 21.95 18.94
N THR A 128 5.27 20.94 18.28
CA THR A 128 4.40 21.20 17.12
C THR A 128 3.07 20.53 17.38
N TYR A 129 2.12 21.34 17.85
CA TYR A 129 0.70 20.98 17.91
C TYR A 129 0.19 20.99 16.46
N TYR A 130 -0.08 19.82 15.90
CA TYR A 130 -0.86 19.69 14.67
C TYR A 130 -2.13 18.90 15.01
N ASP A 131 -3.26 19.58 14.89
CA ASP A 131 -4.55 18.96 14.61
C ASP A 131 -4.46 18.31 13.22
N ASP A 132 -4.01 17.05 13.15
CA ASP A 132 -4.16 16.21 11.96
C ASP A 132 -5.59 15.64 11.95
N ASP A 133 -6.54 16.46 11.51
CA ASP A 133 -7.96 16.13 11.26
C ASP A 133 -8.18 15.14 10.09
N ILE A 134 -7.18 14.31 9.74
CA ILE A 134 -7.32 13.26 8.73
C ILE A 134 -6.64 11.98 9.22
N ILE A 135 -7.23 11.36 10.24
CA ILE A 135 -7.54 9.91 10.37
C ILE A 135 -8.30 9.81 11.71
N SER A 136 -9.57 10.19 11.68
CA SER A 136 -10.49 9.95 12.79
C SER A 136 -10.85 8.45 12.80
N CYS A 137 -10.18 7.68 13.67
CA CYS A 137 -10.82 6.51 14.27
C CYS A 137 -11.69 7.07 15.40
N SER A 138 -12.99 7.18 15.13
CA SER A 138 -14.00 7.62 16.07
C SER A 138 -13.97 6.79 17.35
N GLU A 139 -13.54 7.37 18.48
CA GLU A 139 -14.10 7.10 19.81
C GLU A 139 -14.08 8.37 20.68
N GLU A 140 -15.19 8.49 21.40
CA GLU A 140 -15.73 9.49 22.32
C GLU A 140 -14.74 10.31 23.18
N SER A 141 -14.98 11.62 23.22
CA SER A 141 -14.32 12.64 24.02
C SER A 141 -14.50 12.45 25.54
N SER A 142 -13.40 12.53 26.31
CA SER A 142 -13.43 12.93 27.73
C SER A 142 -12.48 14.11 27.97
N PRO A 143 -12.88 15.18 28.68
CA PRO A 143 -12.00 16.26 29.07
C PRO A 143 -11.20 15.91 30.34
N ASP A 144 -10.14 16.68 30.60
CA ASP A 144 -9.21 16.64 31.75
C ASP A 144 -8.05 15.62 31.56
N GLU A 145 -6.76 15.91 31.70
CA GLU A 145 -5.99 16.92 32.47
C GLU A 145 -4.65 17.27 31.77
N ASP A 146 -4.17 18.50 31.98
CA ASP A 146 -2.80 18.95 31.69
C ASP A 146 -1.78 18.15 32.52
N ASP A 147 -0.84 17.47 31.85
CA ASP A 147 0.33 16.85 32.50
C ASP A 147 1.58 17.20 31.70
N ASP A 148 2.10 18.40 31.96
CA ASP A 148 3.41 18.90 31.54
C ASP A 148 4.51 18.09 32.23
N SER A 149 4.76 16.88 31.72
CA SER A 149 5.92 16.09 32.09
C SER A 149 6.93 16.11 30.95
N GLU A 150 7.72 17.18 30.86
CA GLU A 150 8.98 17.15 30.12
C GLU A 150 9.87 16.03 30.67
N PRO A 151 10.45 15.14 29.85
CA PRO A 151 11.31 14.10 30.35
C PRO A 151 12.61 14.73 30.87
N LEU A 152 12.71 14.88 32.20
CA LEU A 152 13.87 15.40 32.95
C LEU A 152 15.22 14.78 32.55
N LEU A 153 15.21 13.58 31.96
CA LEU A 153 16.40 12.89 31.47
C LEU A 153 16.85 13.31 30.05
N GLY A 154 15.97 13.88 29.23
CA GLY A 154 16.29 14.33 27.87
C GLY A 154 17.29 15.49 27.87
N LEU A 155 17.04 16.49 28.72
CA LEU A 155 17.91 17.66 28.89
C LEU A 155 19.28 17.28 29.46
N TRP A 156 19.31 16.31 30.39
CA TRP A 156 20.55 15.84 31.01
C TRP A 156 21.50 15.17 30.00
N PHE A 157 20.96 14.41 29.05
CA PHE A 157 21.78 13.77 28.01
C PHE A 157 22.23 14.73 26.92
N GLU A 158 21.43 15.74 26.56
CA GLU A 158 21.88 16.80 25.62
C GLU A 158 23.04 17.63 26.22
N GLU A 159 22.99 17.92 27.53
CA GLU A 159 24.02 18.72 28.21
C GLU A 159 25.35 17.96 28.41
N THR A 160 25.33 16.62 28.46
CA THR A 160 26.53 15.82 28.74
C THR A 160 27.34 15.46 27.47
N ILE A 161 26.74 15.59 26.27
CA ILE A 161 27.38 15.20 25.00
C ILE A 161 27.86 16.43 24.19
N SER A 162 27.40 17.65 24.53
CA SER A 162 27.96 18.87 23.95
C SER A 162 29.38 19.08 24.46
N VAL A 163 30.36 19.07 23.55
CA VAL A 163 31.74 19.46 23.86
C VAL A 163 31.72 20.95 24.20
N PRO A 164 32.29 21.40 25.34
CA PRO A 164 32.32 22.83 25.64
C PRO A 164 33.14 23.57 24.59
N ASP A 165 32.54 24.58 23.97
CA ASP A 165 33.18 25.45 22.98
C ASP A 165 34.46 26.06 23.58
N THR A 166 35.62 25.57 23.14
CA THR A 166 36.89 26.23 23.41
C THR A 166 36.92 27.56 22.67
N THR A 167 36.82 28.63 23.46
CA THR A 167 37.08 30.02 23.13
C THR A 167 38.30 30.21 22.21
N HIS A 168 38.12 30.71 20.99
CA HIS A 168 39.18 31.40 20.25
C HIS A 168 38.65 32.53 19.35
N THR A 169 38.85 33.75 19.84
CA THR A 169 39.34 34.96 19.16
C THR A 169 38.91 35.26 17.71
N THR A 170 38.23 36.40 17.59
CA THR A 170 37.96 37.26 16.41
C THR A 170 39.13 37.46 15.44
N GLN A 171 38.89 37.23 14.13
CA GLN A 171 39.44 38.02 13.02
C GLN A 171 38.48 38.04 11.81
N PRO A 172 38.33 39.15 11.06
CA PRO A 172 37.45 39.26 9.91
C PRO A 172 38.20 39.10 8.56
N GLY A 173 37.57 38.50 7.55
CA GLY A 173 38.09 38.59 6.18
C GLY A 173 37.48 37.67 5.12
N ALA A 174 36.70 38.29 4.22
CA ALA A 174 36.54 38.04 2.78
C ALA A 174 35.88 36.74 2.27
N GLU A 175 34.78 36.95 1.55
CA GLU A 175 34.10 36.05 0.62
C GLU A 175 35.03 35.63 -0.54
N VAL A 176 35.06 34.35 -0.89
CA VAL A 176 35.21 33.88 -2.27
C VAL A 176 34.37 32.61 -2.48
N GLN A 177 33.50 32.70 -3.47
CA GLN A 177 32.67 31.66 -4.05
C GLN A 177 33.56 30.69 -4.84
N ASP A 178 33.43 29.37 -4.66
CA ASP A 178 33.64 28.45 -5.79
C ASP A 178 32.93 27.11 -5.63
N ASN A 179 32.21 26.75 -6.69
CA ASN A 179 31.63 25.45 -6.94
C ASN A 179 32.74 24.49 -7.41
N THR A 180 32.58 23.17 -7.16
CA THR A 180 32.85 22.02 -8.06
C THR A 180 33.48 20.81 -7.33
N SER A 181 32.63 19.80 -7.08
CA SER A 181 32.82 18.35 -7.23
C SER A 181 33.87 17.52 -6.45
N LYS A 182 33.33 16.40 -5.92
CA LYS A 182 33.88 15.02 -5.81
C LYS A 182 35.07 14.77 -4.88
N THR A 183 34.84 13.97 -3.83
CA THR A 183 35.80 12.92 -3.41
C THR A 183 35.14 11.84 -2.52
N ASN A 184 35.10 10.63 -3.08
CA ASN A 184 35.32 9.31 -2.50
C ASN A 184 35.20 9.13 -0.97
N MET A 185 34.22 8.33 -0.56
CA MET A 185 34.16 7.72 0.77
C MET A 185 35.14 6.55 0.88
N THR A 186 36.19 6.73 1.69
CA THR A 186 36.93 5.63 2.33
C THR A 186 36.34 5.38 3.72
N PRO A 187 36.14 4.13 4.16
CA PRO A 187 35.68 3.84 5.51
C PRO A 187 36.90 3.85 6.43
N ASP A 188 37.04 4.90 7.26
CA ASP A 188 37.77 4.91 8.53
C ASP A 188 38.31 6.32 8.81
N THR A 189 37.44 7.20 9.29
CA THR A 189 37.79 8.32 10.18
C THR A 189 36.51 8.82 10.85
N THR A 190 36.41 8.58 12.16
CA THR A 190 35.58 9.28 13.16
C THR A 190 34.52 10.26 12.64
N GLY A 191 33.46 9.74 12.02
CA GLY A 191 32.23 10.49 11.81
C GLY A 191 31.42 10.53 13.10
N SER A 192 30.74 11.63 13.37
CA SER A 192 29.78 11.72 14.49
C SER A 192 28.82 10.52 14.43
N ILE A 193 28.75 9.75 15.51
CA ILE A 193 27.80 8.63 15.67
C ILE A 193 26.35 9.12 15.63
N VAL A 194 26.14 10.41 15.93
CA VAL A 194 24.85 11.07 15.96
C VAL A 194 24.58 11.71 14.59
N PRO A 195 23.50 11.31 13.89
CA PRO A 195 23.05 11.96 12.66
C PRO A 195 22.78 13.46 12.86
N GLU A 196 22.87 14.23 11.78
CA GLU A 196 22.60 15.67 11.84
C GLU A 196 21.14 15.96 12.26
N LYS A 197 20.96 16.90 13.21
CA LYS A 197 19.65 17.27 13.76
C LYS A 197 18.82 17.91 12.65
N GLY A 198 17.61 17.39 12.42
CA GLY A 198 16.66 17.91 11.44
C GLY A 198 16.70 17.24 10.05
N GLU A 199 17.60 16.28 9.80
CA GLU A 199 17.61 15.55 8.53
C GLU A 199 16.76 14.26 8.55
N PRO A 200 15.97 13.97 7.50
CA PRO A 200 15.18 12.74 7.41
C PRO A 200 16.05 11.48 7.20
N ASN A 201 17.29 11.63 6.72
CA ASN A 201 18.19 10.56 6.28
C ASN A 201 18.43 9.49 7.34
N GLY A 202 18.83 9.91 8.55
CA GLY A 202 19.13 8.98 9.64
C GLY A 202 17.92 8.17 10.10
N TYR A 203 16.75 8.81 10.12
CA TYR A 203 15.50 8.18 10.54
C TYR A 203 15.02 7.11 9.55
N ILE A 204 15.01 7.42 8.24
CA ILE A 204 14.60 6.44 7.23
C ILE A 204 15.62 5.30 7.09
N SER A 205 16.92 5.59 7.27
CA SER A 205 17.97 4.57 7.28
C SER A 205 17.78 3.60 8.45
N LEU A 206 17.52 4.11 9.67
CA LEU A 206 17.22 3.26 10.82
C LEU A 206 15.99 2.38 10.58
N ALA A 207 14.89 2.95 10.07
CA ALA A 207 13.69 2.17 9.76
C ALA A 207 14.00 1.02 8.78
N SER A 208 14.85 1.28 7.78
CA SER A 208 15.33 0.27 6.82
C SER A 208 16.17 -0.81 7.50
N GLN A 209 17.16 -0.40 8.32
CA GLN A 209 18.03 -1.31 9.06
C GLN A 209 17.25 -2.23 10.00
N ILE A 210 16.18 -1.74 10.64
CA ILE A 210 15.32 -2.55 11.50
C ILE A 210 14.64 -3.66 10.70
N PHE A 211 14.00 -3.35 9.57
CA PHE A 211 13.37 -4.39 8.73
C PHE A 211 14.41 -5.34 8.11
N GLN A 212 15.60 -4.86 7.74
CA GLN A 212 16.69 -5.71 7.27
C GLN A 212 17.18 -6.66 8.37
N PHE A 213 17.37 -6.16 9.59
CA PHE A 213 17.72 -6.97 10.76
C PHE A 213 16.66 -8.05 11.02
N MET A 214 15.38 -7.67 11.07
CA MET A 214 14.30 -8.64 11.28
C MET A 214 14.23 -9.68 10.15
N ASN A 215 14.43 -9.27 8.90
CA ASN A 215 14.49 -10.21 7.77
C ASN A 215 15.62 -11.23 7.91
N LYS A 216 16.85 -10.77 8.18
CA LYS A 216 18.03 -11.65 8.22
C LYS A 216 18.02 -12.54 9.46
N TYR A 217 17.80 -11.94 10.64
CA TYR A 217 18.08 -12.61 11.90
C TYR A 217 16.85 -13.16 12.62
N LEU A 218 15.64 -12.66 12.32
CA LEU A 218 14.41 -13.18 12.93
C LEU A 218 13.70 -14.13 11.97
N LEU A 219 13.25 -13.63 10.81
CA LEU A 219 12.44 -14.42 9.87
C LEU A 219 13.24 -15.55 9.20
N ASN A 220 14.50 -15.30 8.81
CA ASN A 220 15.34 -16.27 8.11
C ASN A 220 16.37 -16.95 9.03
N SER A 221 16.13 -16.97 10.34
CA SER A 221 17.00 -17.68 11.28
C SER A 221 16.93 -19.19 11.08
N GLU A 222 18.07 -19.86 11.16
CA GLU A 222 18.18 -21.32 11.18
C GLU A 222 17.99 -21.89 12.60
N SER A 223 18.05 -21.03 13.63
CA SER A 223 17.85 -21.43 15.01
C SER A 223 16.37 -21.64 15.33
N ALA A 224 16.02 -22.85 15.77
CA ALA A 224 14.65 -23.20 16.20
C ALA A 224 14.14 -22.29 17.34
N TYR A 225 15.01 -21.87 18.25
CA TYR A 225 14.66 -20.97 19.34
C TYR A 225 14.20 -19.60 18.84
N ILE A 226 14.86 -19.06 17.82
CA ILE A 226 14.48 -17.77 17.23
C ILE A 226 13.18 -17.90 16.44
N GLN A 227 12.98 -19.01 15.73
CA GLN A 227 11.73 -19.27 15.00
C GLN A 227 10.54 -19.30 15.97
N ASP A 228 10.63 -20.05 17.06
CA ASP A 228 9.59 -20.11 18.11
C ASP A 228 9.36 -18.74 18.76
N TYR A 229 10.42 -17.98 19.04
CA TYR A 229 10.31 -16.62 19.56
C TYR A 229 9.53 -15.68 18.62
N VAL A 230 9.73 -15.80 17.30
CA VAL A 230 9.04 -14.97 16.31
C VAL A 230 7.58 -15.39 16.18
N GLU A 231 7.31 -16.70 16.07
CA GLU A 231 5.94 -17.24 15.95
C GLU A 231 5.08 -16.86 17.16
N THR A 232 5.62 -16.97 18.37
CA THR A 232 4.93 -16.60 19.61
C THR A 232 4.86 -15.09 19.85
N GLY A 233 5.79 -14.32 19.28
CA GLY A 233 5.93 -12.88 19.50
C GLY A 233 5.07 -11.99 18.59
N LEU A 234 4.38 -12.55 17.59
CA LEU A 234 3.53 -11.79 16.66
C LEU A 234 2.09 -11.69 17.20
N ALA A 235 1.55 -10.47 17.25
CA ALA A 235 0.18 -10.21 17.68
C ALA A 235 -0.55 -9.26 16.71
N GLU A 236 -1.85 -9.06 16.95
CA GLU A 236 -2.70 -8.21 16.13
C GLU A 236 -2.17 -6.78 16.00
N GLN A 237 -1.64 -6.22 17.10
CA GLN A 237 -1.10 -4.87 17.11
C GLN A 237 0.04 -4.68 16.10
N GLN A 238 0.91 -5.69 15.91
CA GLN A 238 1.96 -5.64 14.88
C GLN A 238 1.36 -5.64 13.47
N MET A 239 0.24 -6.35 13.25
CA MET A 239 -0.46 -6.34 11.96
C MET A 239 -1.09 -4.97 11.65
N VAL A 240 -1.67 -4.31 12.65
CA VAL A 240 -2.19 -2.94 12.53
C VAL A 240 -1.07 -1.98 12.13
N ILE A 241 0.06 -2.05 12.82
CA ILE A 241 1.23 -1.19 12.56
C ILE A 241 1.78 -1.45 11.16
N LEU A 242 1.95 -2.73 10.80
CA LEU A 242 2.45 -3.15 9.49
C LEU A 242 1.55 -2.64 8.37
N ALA A 243 0.23 -2.82 8.50
CA ALA A 243 -0.76 -2.31 7.54
C ALA A 243 -0.67 -0.79 7.38
N ALA A 244 -0.50 -0.06 8.48
CA ALA A 244 -0.38 1.40 8.44
C ALA A 244 0.88 1.86 7.68
N ILE A 245 2.04 1.23 7.94
CA ILE A 245 3.29 1.53 7.20
C ILE A 245 3.12 1.20 5.71
N ILE A 246 2.56 0.03 5.38
CA ILE A 246 2.33 -0.39 3.98
C ILE A 246 1.46 0.62 3.25
N ARG A 247 0.31 0.98 3.82
CA ARG A 247 -0.64 1.92 3.22
C ARG A 247 -0.04 3.31 3.04
N ASP A 248 0.68 3.81 4.04
CA ASP A 248 1.31 5.12 3.96
C ASP A 248 2.38 5.15 2.86
N LEU A 249 3.24 4.12 2.81
CA LEU A 249 4.26 4.02 1.78
C LEU A 249 3.67 3.82 0.37
N ASP A 250 2.59 3.05 0.25
CA ASP A 250 1.83 2.88 -0.98
C ASP A 250 1.27 4.22 -1.48
N ARG A 251 0.65 5.00 -0.59
CA ARG A 251 0.14 6.35 -0.90
C ARG A 251 1.28 7.29 -1.31
N GLU A 252 2.40 7.29 -0.61
CA GLU A 252 3.57 8.10 -0.97
C GLU A 252 4.17 7.71 -2.33
N THR A 253 4.19 6.42 -2.65
CA THR A 253 4.72 5.92 -3.93
C THR A 253 3.77 6.21 -5.09
N ALA A 254 2.45 6.12 -4.86
CA ALA A 254 1.41 6.35 -5.86
C ALA A 254 1.40 7.77 -6.43
N ARG A 255 1.89 8.73 -5.66
CA ARG A 255 2.04 10.14 -6.05
C ARG A 255 3.12 10.38 -7.11
N THR A 256 3.81 9.35 -7.58
CA THR A 256 4.99 9.48 -8.44
C THR A 256 4.80 8.73 -9.76
N GLU A 257 5.15 9.35 -10.89
CA GLU A 257 5.00 8.75 -12.24
C GLU A 257 5.79 7.46 -12.43
N THR A 258 6.95 7.38 -11.79
CA THR A 258 7.81 6.21 -11.82
C THR A 258 7.46 5.22 -10.72
N GLY A 259 6.51 5.51 -9.82
CA GLY A 259 6.36 4.70 -8.61
C GLY A 259 7.64 4.65 -7.78
N THR A 260 8.49 5.68 -7.89
CA THR A 260 9.72 5.83 -7.10
C THR A 260 9.70 7.16 -6.36
N ILE A 261 10.15 7.08 -5.12
CA ILE A 261 10.13 8.20 -4.19
C ILE A 261 11.14 9.29 -4.64
N SER A 262 12.19 8.94 -5.40
CA SER A 262 13.30 9.83 -5.80
C SER A 262 12.92 11.10 -6.60
N VAL A 263 11.79 11.11 -7.31
CA VAL A 263 11.39 12.24 -8.16
C VAL A 263 11.13 13.52 -7.34
N TYR A 264 10.80 13.38 -6.05
CA TYR A 264 10.39 14.49 -5.19
C TYR A 264 11.44 14.91 -4.16
N PHE A 265 12.46 14.08 -3.89
CA PHE A 265 13.31 14.20 -2.70
C PHE A 265 14.81 14.33 -2.99
N GLY A 266 15.15 14.47 -4.28
CA GLY A 266 16.53 14.31 -4.73
C GLY A 266 16.96 12.85 -4.73
N ALA A 267 18.05 12.57 -5.44
CA ALA A 267 18.51 11.21 -5.67
C ALA A 267 18.85 10.47 -4.36
N ALA A 268 19.46 11.14 -3.39
CA ALA A 268 19.93 10.52 -2.14
C ALA A 268 18.78 10.00 -1.27
N LEU A 269 17.82 10.86 -0.90
CA LEU A 269 16.68 10.45 -0.07
C LEU A 269 15.77 9.47 -0.82
N GLY A 270 15.67 9.60 -2.15
CA GLY A 270 15.00 8.64 -3.01
C GLY A 270 15.54 7.21 -2.90
N VAL A 271 16.87 7.05 -2.85
CA VAL A 271 17.53 5.75 -2.66
C VAL A 271 17.20 5.17 -1.28
N LEU A 272 17.29 5.96 -0.21
CA LEU A 272 17.00 5.49 1.15
C LEU A 272 15.56 4.99 1.31
N TYR A 273 14.59 5.68 0.70
CA TYR A 273 13.20 5.22 0.70
C TYR A 273 12.97 4.00 -0.20
N SER A 274 13.74 3.85 -1.28
CA SER A 274 13.74 2.61 -2.08
C SER A 274 14.26 1.43 -1.25
N GLU A 275 15.35 1.61 -0.51
CA GLU A 275 15.89 0.60 0.42
C GLU A 275 14.87 0.23 1.49
N PHE A 276 14.19 1.21 2.09
CA PHE A 276 13.11 0.97 3.04
C PHE A 276 11.97 0.16 2.42
N SER A 277 11.51 0.56 1.22
CA SER A 277 10.46 -0.15 0.48
C SER A 277 10.80 -1.62 0.25
N GLN A 278 12.05 -1.90 -0.11
CA GLN A 278 12.51 -3.26 -0.34
C GLN A 278 12.58 -4.06 0.95
N ALA A 279 13.15 -3.48 2.01
CA ALA A 279 13.23 -4.13 3.31
C ALA A 279 11.83 -4.51 3.83
N LEU A 280 10.86 -3.61 3.68
CA LEU A 280 9.47 -3.84 4.04
C LEU A 280 8.82 -4.92 3.16
N THR A 281 9.00 -4.86 1.84
CA THR A 281 8.41 -5.85 0.91
C THR A 281 9.00 -7.25 1.12
N ARG A 282 10.31 -7.35 1.39
CA ARG A 282 10.95 -8.62 1.77
C ARG A 282 10.46 -9.13 3.11
N TYR A 283 10.25 -8.23 4.08
CA TYR A 283 9.73 -8.60 5.39
C TYR A 283 8.33 -9.20 5.27
N THR A 284 7.41 -8.52 4.58
CA THR A 284 6.05 -9.01 4.37
C THR A 284 6.03 -10.31 3.58
N HIS A 285 6.87 -10.44 2.55
CA HIS A 285 7.00 -11.67 1.78
C HIS A 285 7.48 -12.83 2.63
N ASN A 286 8.59 -12.69 3.37
CA ASN A 286 9.16 -13.75 4.19
C ASN A 286 8.21 -14.17 5.31
N LEU A 287 7.50 -13.21 5.91
CA LEU A 287 6.51 -13.44 6.94
C LEU A 287 5.37 -14.36 6.45
N LEU A 288 4.92 -14.19 5.20
CA LEU A 288 3.88 -15.00 4.58
C LEU A 288 4.43 -16.31 4.00
N ALA A 289 5.52 -16.25 3.23
CA ALA A 289 6.11 -17.40 2.54
C ALA A 289 6.59 -18.48 3.51
N ARG A 290 7.03 -18.09 4.72
CA ARG A 290 7.42 -19.02 5.78
C ARG A 290 6.26 -19.45 6.69
N SER A 291 5.03 -19.01 6.38
CA SER A 291 3.82 -19.35 7.16
C SER A 291 3.91 -18.97 8.65
N LEU A 292 4.63 -17.87 8.97
CA LEU A 292 4.80 -17.38 10.34
C LEU A 292 3.56 -16.65 10.86
N LEU A 293 2.66 -16.23 9.96
CA LEU A 293 1.35 -15.68 10.35
C LEU A 293 0.30 -16.78 10.37
N VAL A 294 -0.30 -16.97 11.55
CA VAL A 294 -1.55 -17.72 11.71
C VAL A 294 -2.70 -17.04 10.96
N GLU A 295 -3.72 -17.82 10.60
CA GLU A 295 -4.84 -17.34 9.77
C GLU A 295 -5.54 -16.10 10.35
N SER A 296 -5.72 -16.03 11.67
CA SER A 296 -6.32 -14.85 12.32
C SER A 296 -5.52 -13.58 12.06
N LEU A 297 -4.19 -13.63 12.17
CA LEU A 297 -3.32 -12.48 11.91
C LEU A 297 -3.28 -12.11 10.42
N GLN A 298 -3.36 -13.09 9.51
CA GLN A 298 -3.50 -12.83 8.08
C GLN A 298 -4.79 -12.05 7.78
N LEU A 299 -5.90 -12.45 8.40
CA LEU A 299 -7.19 -11.75 8.28
C LEU A 299 -7.14 -10.35 8.90
N THR A 300 -6.54 -10.18 10.07
CA THR A 300 -6.32 -8.87 10.70
C THR A 300 -5.50 -7.95 9.80
N LEU A 301 -4.43 -8.46 9.19
CA LEU A 301 -3.62 -7.69 8.24
C LEU A 301 -4.45 -7.25 7.02
N LEU A 302 -5.19 -8.17 6.39
CA LEU A 302 -6.05 -7.84 5.24
C LEU A 302 -7.17 -6.86 5.58
N HIS A 303 -7.74 -6.98 6.77
CA HIS A 303 -8.75 -6.06 7.29
C HIS A 303 -8.20 -4.63 7.42
N HIS A 304 -7.04 -4.44 8.06
CA HIS A 304 -6.43 -3.11 8.19
C HIS A 304 -5.87 -2.54 6.88
N LEU A 305 -5.54 -3.41 5.92
CA LEU A 305 -5.23 -3.03 4.55
C LEU A 305 -6.47 -2.68 3.71
N GLY A 306 -7.68 -2.95 4.20
CA GLY A 306 -8.94 -2.64 3.51
C GLY A 306 -9.33 -3.63 2.41
N VAL A 307 -8.67 -4.79 2.33
CA VAL A 307 -8.83 -5.79 1.24
C VAL A 307 -9.23 -7.17 1.76
N SER A 308 -9.99 -7.23 2.86
CA SER A 308 -10.50 -8.49 3.41
C SER A 308 -11.44 -9.21 2.43
N PRO A 309 -11.16 -10.46 2.01
CA PRO A 309 -12.01 -11.23 1.09
C PRO A 309 -13.34 -11.67 1.71
N THR A 310 -13.37 -11.86 3.04
CA THR A 310 -14.56 -12.22 3.81
C THR A 310 -15.26 -10.96 4.31
N GLN A 311 -16.59 -10.91 4.19
CA GLN A 311 -17.39 -9.79 4.69
C GLN A 311 -17.27 -9.70 6.22
N SER A 312 -16.64 -8.64 6.73
CA SER A 312 -16.62 -8.32 8.17
C SER A 312 -17.67 -7.26 8.53
N ASP A 313 -18.00 -6.36 7.60
CA ASP A 313 -18.78 -5.16 7.88
C ASP A 313 -19.97 -5.02 6.92
N ASN A 314 -21.05 -4.38 7.38
CA ASN A 314 -22.33 -4.18 6.68
C ASN A 314 -22.24 -3.46 5.32
N ASN A 315 -21.04 -3.08 4.87
CA ASN A 315 -20.80 -2.47 3.57
C ASN A 315 -20.26 -3.51 2.57
N ASN A 316 -21.09 -3.87 1.59
CA ASN A 316 -20.72 -4.84 0.55
C ASN A 316 -19.73 -4.27 -0.49
N ALA A 317 -19.20 -3.06 -0.29
CA ALA A 317 -18.26 -2.42 -1.21
C ALA A 317 -16.85 -3.05 -1.18
N TRP A 318 -16.23 -3.16 -2.34
CA TRP A 318 -14.79 -3.39 -2.53
C TRP A 318 -14.07 -2.07 -2.86
N PRO A 319 -12.86 -1.80 -2.32
CA PRO A 319 -12.09 -0.60 -2.66
C PRO A 319 -11.71 -0.58 -4.14
N LEU A 320 -11.75 0.59 -4.79
CA LEU A 320 -11.35 0.68 -6.20
C LEU A 320 -9.85 0.90 -6.34
N GLN A 321 -9.25 1.73 -5.48
CA GLN A 321 -7.84 2.07 -5.56
C GLN A 321 -7.01 1.23 -4.57
N VAL A 322 -6.26 0.25 -5.07
CA VAL A 322 -5.45 -0.66 -4.25
C VAL A 322 -4.04 -0.74 -4.82
N TYR A 323 -3.05 -0.41 -4.00
CA TYR A 323 -1.67 -0.20 -4.44
C TYR A 323 -0.80 -1.47 -4.40
N PRO A 324 0.35 -1.48 -5.09
CA PRO A 324 1.12 -2.70 -5.33
C PRO A 324 1.53 -3.50 -4.09
N ARG A 325 1.95 -2.88 -2.97
CA ARG A 325 2.37 -3.65 -1.78
C ARG A 325 1.18 -4.29 -1.10
N THR A 326 0.08 -3.55 -0.99
CA THR A 326 -1.20 -4.09 -0.50
C THR A 326 -1.70 -5.24 -1.39
N LEU A 327 -1.67 -5.07 -2.71
CA LEU A 327 -2.01 -6.12 -3.68
C LEU A 327 -1.10 -7.33 -3.57
N ALA A 328 0.21 -7.15 -3.34
CA ALA A 328 1.16 -8.24 -3.16
C ALA A 328 0.86 -9.06 -1.90
N VAL A 329 0.46 -8.42 -0.79
CA VAL A 329 0.02 -9.12 0.43
C VAL A 329 -1.26 -9.91 0.17
N LEU A 330 -2.26 -9.29 -0.47
CA LEU A 330 -3.51 -9.97 -0.86
C LEU A 330 -3.24 -11.19 -1.74
N ALA A 331 -2.44 -11.03 -2.79
CA ALA A 331 -2.10 -12.10 -3.72
C ALA A 331 -1.41 -13.26 -2.99
N GLN A 332 -0.42 -12.98 -2.14
CA GLN A 332 0.30 -14.02 -1.40
C GLN A 332 -0.63 -14.79 -0.46
N ILE A 333 -1.46 -14.12 0.33
CA ILE A 333 -2.39 -14.79 1.25
C ILE A 333 -3.40 -15.67 0.48
N LEU A 334 -3.97 -15.16 -0.61
CA LEU A 334 -4.92 -15.92 -1.42
C LEU A 334 -4.27 -17.14 -2.10
N LEU A 335 -3.03 -17.01 -2.57
CA LEU A 335 -2.30 -18.08 -3.23
C LEU A 335 -1.83 -19.18 -2.25
N LEU A 336 -1.67 -18.85 -0.97
CA LEU A 336 -1.38 -19.82 0.09
C LEU A 336 -2.62 -20.62 0.53
N LYS A 337 -3.84 -20.11 0.28
CA LYS A 337 -5.08 -20.78 0.68
C LYS A 337 -5.36 -22.05 -0.14
N PRO A 338 -6.04 -23.05 0.46
CA PRO A 338 -6.56 -24.19 -0.28
C PRO A 338 -7.44 -23.74 -1.46
N GLN A 339 -7.45 -24.51 -2.56
CA GLN A 339 -8.12 -24.12 -3.80
C GLN A 339 -9.59 -23.71 -3.60
N ALA A 340 -10.37 -24.45 -2.79
CA ALA A 340 -11.78 -24.16 -2.57
C ALA A 340 -12.02 -22.83 -1.82
N GLU A 341 -11.19 -22.52 -0.83
CA GLU A 341 -11.25 -21.24 -0.11
C GLU A 341 -10.81 -20.08 -0.99
N LYS A 342 -9.72 -20.27 -1.75
CA LYS A 342 -9.23 -19.30 -2.72
C LYS A 342 -10.31 -18.97 -3.75
N ASP A 343 -10.95 -19.97 -4.35
CA ASP A 343 -12.02 -19.77 -5.32
C ASP A 343 -13.17 -18.96 -4.73
N THR A 344 -13.59 -19.30 -3.52
CA THR A 344 -14.68 -18.59 -2.81
C THR A 344 -14.30 -17.13 -2.55
N ALA A 345 -13.09 -16.88 -2.06
CA ALA A 345 -12.56 -15.54 -1.82
C ALA A 345 -12.50 -14.72 -3.12
N VAL A 346 -11.96 -15.29 -4.20
CA VAL A 346 -11.83 -14.62 -5.50
C VAL A 346 -13.21 -14.28 -6.08
N ILE A 347 -14.19 -15.18 -6.02
CA ILE A 347 -15.56 -14.92 -6.47
C ILE A 347 -16.22 -13.80 -5.65
N ASN A 348 -16.02 -13.81 -4.32
CA ASN A 348 -16.55 -12.75 -3.45
C ASN A 348 -15.94 -11.38 -3.79
N ILE A 349 -14.63 -11.31 -4.01
CA ILE A 349 -13.94 -10.09 -4.44
C ILE A 349 -14.54 -9.57 -5.75
N TRP A 350 -14.71 -10.45 -6.75
CA TRP A 350 -15.30 -10.08 -8.04
C TRP A 350 -16.73 -9.56 -7.92
N ASN A 351 -17.58 -10.24 -7.15
CA ASN A 351 -18.96 -9.81 -6.94
C ASN A 351 -19.03 -8.45 -6.25
N ARG A 352 -18.20 -8.22 -5.22
CA ARG A 352 -18.13 -6.94 -4.50
C ARG A 352 -17.58 -5.81 -5.39
N LEU A 353 -16.57 -6.09 -6.22
CA LEU A 353 -16.05 -5.11 -7.18
C LEU A 353 -17.12 -4.69 -8.19
N ILE A 354 -17.77 -5.66 -8.84
CA ILE A 354 -18.84 -5.39 -9.81
C ILE A 354 -19.97 -4.61 -9.14
N HIS A 355 -20.33 -4.99 -7.92
CA HIS A 355 -21.31 -4.25 -7.11
C HIS A 355 -20.87 -2.80 -6.88
N THR A 356 -19.65 -2.55 -6.37
CA THR A 356 -19.13 -1.19 -6.18
C THR A 356 -19.17 -0.37 -7.47
N LEU A 357 -18.70 -0.92 -8.58
CA LEU A 357 -18.71 -0.21 -9.87
C LEU A 357 -20.14 0.17 -10.29
N VAL A 358 -21.08 -0.78 -10.19
CA VAL A 358 -22.49 -0.53 -10.55
C VAL A 358 -23.14 0.47 -9.60
N GLU A 359 -22.93 0.35 -8.29
CA GLU A 359 -23.45 1.29 -7.30
C GLU A 359 -22.90 2.70 -7.50
N ASN A 360 -21.59 2.85 -7.75
CA ASN A 360 -20.97 4.16 -8.00
C ASN A 360 -21.49 4.83 -9.28
N ILE A 361 -21.97 4.04 -10.25
CA ILE A 361 -22.63 4.56 -11.45
C ILE A 361 -24.10 4.92 -11.17
N CYS A 362 -24.85 4.03 -10.52
CA CYS A 362 -26.31 4.16 -10.34
C CYS A 362 -26.72 5.11 -9.19
N ASN A 363 -26.01 5.03 -8.07
CA ASN A 363 -26.40 5.58 -6.76
C ASN A 363 -25.34 6.56 -6.24
N TYR A 364 -24.95 7.52 -7.06
CA TYR A 364 -23.92 8.49 -6.68
C TYR A 364 -24.41 9.41 -5.54
N PRO A 365 -23.65 9.58 -4.44
CA PRO A 365 -24.06 10.44 -3.34
C PRO A 365 -24.18 11.89 -3.81
N THR A 366 -25.29 12.55 -3.47
CA THR A 366 -25.56 13.94 -3.88
C THR A 366 -24.57 14.95 -3.30
N THR A 367 -23.88 14.60 -2.21
CA THR A 367 -22.79 15.35 -1.61
C THR A 367 -21.47 15.11 -2.35
N TYR A 368 -20.74 16.18 -2.64
CA TYR A 368 -19.41 16.10 -3.25
C TYR A 368 -18.45 15.44 -2.27
N ASP A 369 -18.12 14.17 -2.49
CA ASP A 369 -17.04 13.51 -1.80
C ASP A 369 -15.73 13.79 -2.55
N ALA A 370 -14.74 14.31 -1.83
CA ALA A 370 -13.45 14.68 -2.41
C ALA A 370 -12.63 13.46 -2.84
N ASP A 371 -12.97 12.27 -2.31
CA ASP A 371 -12.27 11.01 -2.55
C ASP A 371 -12.99 10.16 -3.61
N ASN A 372 -13.11 10.68 -4.84
CA ASN A 372 -13.52 9.86 -5.99
C ASN A 372 -12.38 8.91 -6.39
N GLU A 373 -12.27 7.77 -5.69
CA GLU A 373 -11.31 6.71 -6.01
C GLU A 373 -11.61 6.07 -7.38
N ASP A 374 -10.56 5.84 -8.16
CA ASP A 374 -10.61 5.13 -9.44
C ASP A 374 -9.69 3.90 -9.39
N MET A 375 -10.04 2.88 -10.19
CA MET A 375 -9.32 1.62 -10.22
C MET A 375 -8.00 1.74 -10.98
N ASN A 376 -6.89 1.48 -10.28
CA ASN A 376 -5.55 1.46 -10.85
C ASN A 376 -5.25 0.17 -11.64
N VAL A 377 -4.25 0.26 -12.54
CA VAL A 377 -3.94 -0.80 -13.52
C VAL A 377 -3.54 -2.10 -12.84
N GLU A 378 -2.69 -2.03 -11.81
CA GLU A 378 -2.17 -3.19 -11.10
C GLU A 378 -3.28 -3.95 -10.39
N HIS A 379 -4.27 -3.23 -9.87
CA HIS A 379 -5.43 -3.84 -9.24
C HIS A 379 -6.25 -4.64 -10.27
N ALA A 380 -6.57 -4.03 -11.41
CA ALA A 380 -7.27 -4.72 -12.50
C ALA A 380 -6.49 -5.96 -13.01
N GLN A 381 -5.17 -5.83 -13.16
CA GLN A 381 -4.29 -6.91 -13.59
C GLN A 381 -4.28 -8.08 -12.60
N LEU A 382 -4.17 -7.80 -11.28
CA LEU A 382 -4.20 -8.85 -10.27
C LEU A 382 -5.54 -9.56 -10.24
N LEU A 383 -6.66 -8.83 -10.28
CA LEU A 383 -7.98 -9.46 -10.23
C LEU A 383 -8.21 -10.38 -11.43
N LEU A 384 -7.76 -9.99 -12.62
CA LEU A 384 -7.83 -10.83 -13.81
C LEU A 384 -6.88 -12.04 -13.73
N PHE A 385 -5.70 -11.88 -13.14
CA PHE A 385 -4.84 -13.02 -12.84
C PHE A 385 -5.53 -14.02 -11.90
N LEU A 386 -6.19 -13.53 -10.85
CA LEU A 386 -6.97 -14.36 -9.92
C LEU A 386 -8.21 -14.98 -10.60
N PHE A 387 -8.89 -14.26 -11.49
CA PHE A 387 -9.97 -14.81 -12.32
C PHE A 387 -9.51 -16.02 -13.13
N HIS A 388 -8.29 -15.99 -13.64
CA HIS A 388 -7.73 -17.12 -14.38
C HIS A 388 -7.38 -18.34 -13.52
N SER A 389 -7.34 -18.18 -12.20
CA SER A 389 -7.19 -19.30 -11.26
C SER A 389 -8.50 -20.07 -10.98
N LEU A 390 -9.65 -19.50 -11.40
CA LEU A 390 -10.97 -20.09 -11.25
C LEU A 390 -11.22 -21.18 -12.30
N ASN A 391 -12.09 -22.13 -11.97
CA ASN A 391 -12.59 -23.09 -12.95
C ASN A 391 -13.58 -22.45 -13.94
N LEU A 392 -13.86 -23.15 -15.05
CA LEU A 392 -14.67 -22.62 -16.15
C LEU A 392 -16.07 -22.15 -15.73
N MET A 393 -16.73 -22.85 -14.81
CA MET A 393 -18.09 -22.50 -14.39
C MET A 393 -18.12 -21.31 -13.42
N GLN A 394 -17.06 -21.16 -12.61
CA GLN A 394 -16.86 -19.97 -11.79
C GLN A 394 -16.53 -18.75 -12.67
N LYS A 395 -15.67 -18.92 -13.69
CA LYS A 395 -15.41 -17.90 -14.72
C LYS A 395 -16.70 -17.48 -15.43
N LYS A 396 -17.53 -18.44 -15.82
CA LYS A 396 -18.89 -18.19 -16.35
C LYS A 396 -19.70 -17.32 -15.39
N SER A 397 -19.71 -17.65 -14.10
CA SER A 397 -20.47 -16.89 -13.10
C SER A 397 -20.03 -15.41 -13.03
N VAL A 398 -18.72 -15.15 -13.00
CA VAL A 398 -18.17 -13.79 -12.95
C VAL A 398 -18.48 -13.02 -14.24
N LEU A 399 -18.29 -13.65 -15.41
CA LEU A 399 -18.63 -13.05 -16.71
C LEU A 399 -20.10 -12.63 -16.77
N LEU A 400 -21.02 -13.53 -16.38
CA LEU A 400 -22.45 -13.23 -16.39
C LEU A 400 -22.82 -12.15 -15.38
N ALA A 401 -22.22 -12.14 -14.19
CA ALA A 401 -22.42 -11.08 -13.21
C ALA A 401 -21.99 -9.71 -13.76
N CYS A 402 -20.87 -9.65 -14.49
CA CYS A 402 -20.39 -8.43 -15.13
C CYS A 402 -21.36 -7.94 -16.22
N ALA A 403 -21.85 -8.84 -17.10
CA ALA A 403 -22.84 -8.52 -18.11
C ALA A 403 -24.18 -8.04 -17.50
N SER A 404 -24.67 -8.70 -16.45
CA SER A 404 -25.86 -8.27 -15.71
C SER A 404 -25.65 -6.91 -15.05
N GLY A 405 -24.43 -6.62 -14.56
CA GLY A 405 -24.04 -5.30 -14.05
C GLY A 405 -24.16 -4.21 -15.12
N ILE A 406 -23.69 -4.46 -16.34
CA ILE A 406 -23.82 -3.53 -17.47
C ILE A 406 -25.30 -3.26 -17.78
N ILE A 407 -26.12 -4.32 -17.87
CA ILE A 407 -27.57 -4.19 -18.11
C ILE A 407 -28.21 -3.28 -17.03
N ARG A 408 -27.91 -3.53 -15.76
CA ARG A 408 -28.43 -2.75 -14.62
C ARG A 408 -28.07 -1.26 -14.69
N VAL A 409 -26.86 -0.95 -15.18
CA VAL A 409 -26.42 0.44 -15.40
C VAL A 409 -27.26 1.14 -16.47
N GLY A 410 -27.56 0.44 -17.57
CA GLY A 410 -28.41 0.94 -18.66
C GLY A 410 -29.82 1.31 -18.23
N GLU A 411 -30.41 0.53 -17.31
CA GLU A 411 -31.78 0.77 -16.83
C GLU A 411 -31.94 2.04 -15.99
N SER A 412 -30.87 2.52 -15.33
CA SER A 412 -30.96 3.55 -14.28
C SER A 412 -30.25 4.87 -14.61
N SER A 413 -29.14 4.86 -15.35
CA SER A 413 -28.16 5.96 -15.30
C SER A 413 -27.71 6.52 -16.66
N VAL A 414 -27.77 5.73 -17.73
CA VAL A 414 -27.21 6.12 -19.05
C VAL A 414 -28.05 7.21 -19.75
N ARG A 415 -29.28 7.45 -19.29
CA ARG A 415 -30.18 8.48 -19.84
C ARG A 415 -29.89 9.91 -19.36
N GLY A 416 -29.01 10.09 -18.38
CA GLY A 416 -28.67 11.38 -17.78
C GLY A 416 -27.25 11.87 -18.07
N LEU A 417 -26.93 13.07 -17.62
CA LEU A 417 -25.57 13.59 -17.62
C LEU A 417 -24.75 12.82 -16.57
N LEU A 418 -23.70 12.12 -16.99
CA LEU A 418 -22.81 11.34 -16.13
C LEU A 418 -21.64 12.21 -15.68
N ARG A 419 -21.31 12.13 -14.39
CA ARG A 419 -20.12 12.77 -13.82
C ARG A 419 -18.86 12.03 -14.25
N GLU A 420 -17.71 12.69 -14.09
CA GLU A 420 -16.38 12.13 -14.39
C GLU A 420 -16.16 10.76 -13.72
N SER A 421 -16.43 10.63 -12.42
CA SER A 421 -16.26 9.38 -11.67
C SER A 421 -17.19 8.26 -12.14
N GLN A 422 -18.44 8.60 -12.51
CA GLN A 422 -19.38 7.64 -13.09
C GLN A 422 -18.90 7.14 -14.46
N LEU A 423 -18.39 8.03 -15.32
CA LEU A 423 -17.80 7.67 -16.62
C LEU A 423 -16.58 6.76 -16.45
N LEU A 424 -15.72 7.03 -15.47
CA LEU A 424 -14.58 6.18 -15.17
C LEU A 424 -15.03 4.79 -14.68
N CYS A 425 -15.95 4.71 -13.71
CA CYS A 425 -16.49 3.44 -13.22
C CYS A 425 -17.15 2.62 -14.35
N LEU A 426 -17.94 3.26 -15.20
CA LEU A 426 -18.53 2.61 -16.38
C LEU A 426 -17.45 2.09 -17.32
N SER A 427 -16.43 2.90 -17.60
CA SER A 427 -15.30 2.48 -18.42
C SER A 427 -14.55 1.29 -17.83
N ARG A 428 -14.37 1.23 -16.49
CA ARG A 428 -13.76 0.07 -15.80
C ARG A 428 -14.59 -1.20 -15.97
N LEU A 429 -15.91 -1.11 -15.78
CA LEU A 429 -16.82 -2.24 -15.94
C LEU A 429 -16.76 -2.79 -17.38
N LEU A 430 -16.83 -1.90 -18.37
CA LEU A 430 -16.73 -2.28 -19.80
C LEU A 430 -15.35 -2.87 -20.15
N LEU A 431 -14.27 -2.32 -19.61
CA LEU A 431 -12.91 -2.81 -19.84
C LEU A 431 -12.70 -4.23 -19.30
N LEU A 432 -13.21 -4.52 -18.09
CA LEU A 432 -13.16 -5.85 -17.50
C LEU A 432 -14.02 -6.84 -18.29
N PHE A 433 -15.21 -6.42 -18.74
CA PHE A 433 -16.06 -7.22 -19.60
C PHE A 433 -15.40 -7.55 -20.95
N GLU A 434 -14.84 -6.54 -21.63
CA GLU A 434 -14.12 -6.72 -22.90
C GLU A 434 -12.97 -7.72 -22.75
N TYR A 435 -12.20 -7.62 -21.66
CA TYR A 435 -11.13 -8.56 -21.38
C TYR A 435 -11.67 -9.99 -21.26
N MET A 436 -12.70 -10.20 -20.43
CA MET A 436 -13.27 -11.55 -20.22
C MET A 436 -13.87 -12.12 -21.50
N MET A 437 -14.45 -11.29 -22.37
CA MET A 437 -14.97 -11.72 -23.67
C MET A 437 -13.89 -12.21 -24.63
N LYS A 438 -12.65 -11.71 -24.51
CA LYS A 438 -11.52 -12.11 -25.36
C LYS A 438 -10.68 -13.24 -24.77
N HIS A 439 -10.61 -13.30 -23.44
CA HIS A 439 -9.67 -14.12 -22.70
C HIS A 439 -10.36 -14.82 -21.53
N LEU A 440 -11.47 -15.51 -21.78
CA LEU A 440 -12.16 -16.27 -20.73
C LEU A 440 -11.42 -17.56 -20.41
N TYR A 441 -11.12 -18.36 -21.43
CA TYR A 441 -10.53 -19.68 -21.27
C TYR A 441 -9.07 -19.58 -20.83
N ASP A 442 -8.24 -18.91 -21.65
CA ASP A 442 -6.80 -18.79 -21.44
C ASP A 442 -6.35 -17.36 -21.11
N ALA A 443 -5.42 -17.26 -20.17
CA ALA A 443 -4.76 -16.01 -19.82
C ALA A 443 -3.69 -15.66 -20.85
N PRO A 444 -3.64 -14.43 -21.36
CA PRO A 444 -2.53 -13.98 -22.18
C PRO A 444 -1.23 -13.99 -21.37
N PRO A 445 -0.11 -14.52 -21.90
CA PRO A 445 1.14 -14.66 -21.15
C PRO A 445 1.67 -13.34 -20.57
N VAL A 446 1.41 -12.23 -21.26
CA VAL A 446 1.81 -10.88 -20.88
C VAL A 446 1.17 -10.44 -19.56
N LEU A 447 -0.03 -10.93 -19.21
CA LEU A 447 -0.69 -10.60 -17.95
C LEU A 447 0.14 -11.06 -16.75
N LEU A 448 0.65 -12.30 -16.79
CA LEU A 448 1.49 -12.83 -15.72
C LEU A 448 2.77 -12.00 -15.56
N GLN A 449 3.41 -11.64 -16.67
CA GLN A 449 4.61 -10.80 -16.67
C GLN A 449 4.33 -9.44 -16.03
N HIS A 450 3.21 -8.81 -16.37
CA HIS A 450 2.81 -7.52 -15.78
C HIS A 450 2.56 -7.64 -14.27
N VAL A 451 1.82 -8.66 -13.83
CA VAL A 451 1.55 -8.88 -12.40
C VAL A 451 2.85 -9.15 -11.64
N GLN A 452 3.72 -10.02 -12.16
CA GLN A 452 5.02 -10.31 -11.57
C GLN A 452 5.87 -9.04 -11.44
N TRP A 453 5.96 -8.25 -12.52
CA TRP A 453 6.77 -7.05 -12.52
C TRP A 453 6.22 -5.97 -11.59
N ASN A 454 4.95 -5.60 -11.74
CA ASN A 454 4.35 -4.44 -11.06
C ASN A 454 4.16 -4.65 -9.57
N LEU A 455 3.86 -5.87 -9.13
CA LEU A 455 3.59 -6.15 -7.71
C LEU A 455 4.84 -6.59 -6.95
N PHE A 456 5.68 -7.43 -7.56
CA PHE A 456 6.76 -8.11 -6.84
C PHE A 456 8.15 -7.58 -7.18
N ASN A 457 8.44 -7.22 -8.44
CA ASN A 457 9.79 -6.77 -8.82
C ASN A 457 9.97 -5.26 -8.63
N ALA A 458 9.00 -4.45 -9.08
CA ALA A 458 9.06 -2.99 -9.03
C ALA A 458 9.23 -2.44 -7.60
N THR A 459 8.68 -3.14 -6.62
CA THR A 459 8.73 -2.78 -5.18
C THR A 459 9.96 -3.35 -4.47
N SER A 460 10.62 -4.36 -5.05
CA SER A 460 11.72 -5.14 -4.46
C SER A 460 13.10 -4.87 -5.07
N MET A 461 13.18 -4.26 -6.25
CA MET A 461 14.44 -3.98 -6.93
C MET A 461 15.00 -2.63 -6.49
N VAL A 462 16.30 -2.62 -6.12
CA VAL A 462 17.14 -1.42 -6.26
C VAL A 462 17.17 -1.15 -7.76
N GLY A 463 17.09 0.10 -8.18
CA GLY A 463 17.44 0.42 -9.56
C GLY A 463 18.87 -0.02 -9.81
N ASP A 464 19.07 -1.24 -10.33
CA ASP A 464 20.36 -1.68 -10.83
C ASP A 464 20.69 -0.73 -11.97
N THR A 465 21.59 0.19 -11.69
CA THR A 465 22.04 1.25 -12.60
C THR A 465 23.01 0.70 -13.65
N VAL A 466 22.85 -0.58 -14.02
CA VAL A 466 23.69 -1.26 -14.99
C VAL A 466 22.79 -1.79 -16.10
N GLN A 467 22.75 -1.00 -17.19
CA GLN A 467 22.10 -1.27 -18.49
C GLN A 467 20.61 -0.91 -18.62
N GLY A 468 20.36 0.35 -18.98
CA GLY A 468 19.07 0.82 -19.48
C GLY A 468 18.05 1.05 -18.36
N ARG A 469 17.33 2.18 -18.41
CA ARG A 469 16.24 2.46 -17.47
C ARG A 469 15.16 1.38 -17.64
N ALA A 470 15.20 0.32 -16.84
CA ALA A 470 14.07 -0.59 -16.74
C ALA A 470 12.84 0.25 -16.30
N PRO A 471 11.70 0.13 -16.99
CA PRO A 471 10.51 0.90 -16.63
C PRO A 471 10.09 0.49 -15.23
N ALA A 472 9.94 1.48 -14.35
CA ALA A 472 9.65 1.23 -12.96
C ALA A 472 8.29 0.52 -12.75
N ARG A 473 7.37 0.62 -13.72
CA ARG A 473 6.17 -0.23 -13.86
C ARG A 473 5.85 -0.45 -15.33
N ILE A 474 5.21 -1.57 -15.66
CA ILE A 474 4.78 -1.95 -17.01
C ILE A 474 3.27 -1.70 -17.13
N PHE A 475 2.92 -0.69 -17.93
CA PHE A 475 1.54 -0.33 -18.23
C PHE A 475 1.30 -0.23 -19.72
N CYS A 476 0.04 -0.36 -20.13
CA CYS A 476 -0.41 -0.08 -21.49
C CYS A 476 -1.29 1.18 -21.46
N PRO A 477 -0.70 2.39 -21.44
CA PRO A 477 -1.50 3.62 -21.46
C PRO A 477 -2.31 3.69 -22.75
N TRP A 478 -3.52 4.24 -22.66
CA TRP A 478 -4.28 4.62 -23.85
C TRP A 478 -3.65 5.88 -24.44
N LYS A 479 -2.58 5.69 -25.20
CA LYS A 479 -1.62 6.73 -25.57
C LYS A 479 -2.27 8.04 -26.02
N GLU A 480 -3.24 7.98 -26.94
CA GLU A 480 -3.91 9.18 -27.46
C GLU A 480 -4.65 9.99 -26.39
N ILE A 481 -5.43 9.32 -25.55
CA ILE A 481 -6.26 9.96 -24.51
C ILE A 481 -5.36 10.41 -23.36
N GLU A 482 -4.44 9.56 -22.94
CA GLU A 482 -3.52 9.80 -21.85
C GLU A 482 -2.55 10.95 -22.17
N ASP A 483 -1.99 11.01 -23.39
CA ASP A 483 -1.13 12.12 -23.82
C ASP A 483 -1.90 13.44 -23.88
N ASN A 484 -3.16 13.43 -24.31
CA ASN A 484 -4.02 14.61 -24.32
C ASN A 484 -4.38 15.06 -22.90
N TYR A 485 -4.75 14.11 -22.02
CA TYR A 485 -5.02 14.37 -20.60
C TYR A 485 -3.83 15.04 -19.93
N ARG A 486 -2.61 14.54 -20.16
CA ARG A 486 -1.40 15.15 -19.59
C ARG A 486 -1.11 16.54 -20.14
N LYS A 487 -1.45 16.83 -21.40
CA LYS A 487 -1.17 18.15 -22.02
C LYS A 487 -2.20 19.22 -21.65
N LEU A 488 -3.47 18.83 -21.55
CA LEU A 488 -4.61 19.76 -21.52
C LEU A 488 -5.49 19.60 -20.27
N GLY A 489 -5.32 18.51 -19.52
CA GLY A 489 -6.00 18.25 -18.26
C GLY A 489 -5.37 18.98 -17.07
N PRO A 490 -5.97 18.81 -15.88
CA PRO A 490 -5.41 19.33 -14.64
C PRO A 490 -4.00 18.78 -14.43
N GLN A 491 -3.04 19.68 -14.18
CA GLN A 491 -1.66 19.31 -13.86
C GLN A 491 -1.51 18.92 -12.38
N ASP A 492 -2.39 18.03 -11.92
CA ASP A 492 -2.31 17.50 -10.55
C ASP A 492 -1.25 16.41 -10.49
N GLU A 493 -0.17 16.71 -9.78
CA GLU A 493 0.93 15.78 -9.54
C GLU A 493 0.48 14.50 -8.81
N PHE A 494 -0.61 14.58 -8.04
CA PHE A 494 -1.11 13.48 -7.21
C PHE A 494 -2.15 12.61 -7.91
N SER A 495 -2.49 12.92 -9.16
CA SER A 495 -3.42 12.12 -9.95
C SER A 495 -2.86 10.74 -10.27
N MET A 496 -3.74 9.73 -10.32
CA MET A 496 -3.38 8.38 -10.77
C MET A 496 -2.81 8.39 -12.19
N LYS A 497 -1.67 7.71 -12.39
CA LYS A 497 -0.97 7.65 -13.69
C LYS A 497 -0.57 6.21 -14.05
N PRO A 498 -0.96 5.68 -15.23
CA PRO A 498 -1.90 6.28 -16.18
C PRO A 498 -3.34 6.23 -15.66
N ARG A 499 -4.12 7.26 -15.97
CA ARG A 499 -5.56 7.26 -15.69
C ARG A 499 -6.33 6.52 -16.77
N PHE A 500 -5.90 6.65 -18.03
CA PHE A 500 -6.53 6.01 -19.17
C PHE A 500 -5.60 4.90 -19.69
N TYR A 501 -6.03 3.65 -19.58
CA TYR A 501 -5.17 2.48 -19.82
C TYR A 501 -5.94 1.35 -20.48
N SER A 502 -5.22 0.48 -21.19
CA SER A 502 -5.70 -0.85 -21.56
C SER A 502 -5.09 -1.88 -20.61
N ILE A 503 -5.79 -2.99 -20.37
CA ILE A 503 -5.28 -4.07 -19.49
C ILE A 503 -4.11 -4.81 -20.16
N ILE A 504 -4.25 -5.07 -21.46
CA ILE A 504 -3.23 -5.67 -22.32
C ILE A 504 -3.09 -4.81 -23.55
N ASN A 505 -1.86 -4.68 -24.06
CA ASN A 505 -1.60 -4.02 -25.33
C ASN A 505 -2.27 -4.81 -26.47
N SER A 506 -3.44 -4.34 -26.92
CA SER A 506 -3.99 -4.74 -28.21
C SER A 506 -3.38 -3.79 -29.22
N GLU A 507 -2.19 -4.09 -29.75
CA GLU A 507 -1.82 -3.48 -31.03
C GLU A 507 -2.91 -3.92 -32.01
N LEU A 508 -3.72 -2.96 -32.48
CA LEU A 508 -4.68 -3.24 -33.54
C LEU A 508 -3.86 -3.55 -34.79
N ASN A 509 -3.52 -4.82 -34.97
CA ASN A 509 -3.13 -5.29 -36.28
C ASN A 509 -4.41 -5.34 -37.10
N ASN A 510 -4.60 -4.34 -37.99
CA ASN A 510 -5.76 -4.26 -38.87
C ASN A 510 -5.90 -5.48 -39.81
N GLN A 511 -4.93 -6.40 -39.82
CA GLN A 511 -4.96 -7.66 -40.55
C GLN A 511 -5.46 -8.86 -39.71
N GLU A 512 -5.50 -8.76 -38.39
CA GLU A 512 -6.02 -9.82 -37.53
C GLU A 512 -7.48 -9.53 -37.14
N HIS A 513 -8.36 -10.49 -37.41
CA HIS A 513 -9.74 -10.39 -36.96
C HIS A 513 -9.78 -10.41 -35.43
N PRO A 514 -10.53 -9.49 -34.79
CA PRO A 514 -10.67 -9.51 -33.34
C PRO A 514 -11.31 -10.84 -32.92
N LYS A 515 -10.55 -11.66 -32.21
CA LYS A 515 -10.96 -13.01 -31.81
C LYS A 515 -11.55 -12.96 -30.40
N LEU A 516 -12.87 -13.09 -30.33
CA LEU A 516 -13.55 -13.37 -29.07
C LEU A 516 -13.29 -14.82 -28.65
N ASP A 517 -13.39 -15.07 -27.34
CA ASP A 517 -13.38 -16.41 -26.79
C ASP A 517 -14.73 -17.10 -27.08
N GLY A 518 -14.69 -18.24 -27.78
CA GLY A 518 -15.90 -18.96 -28.18
C GLY A 518 -16.75 -19.44 -27.01
N LEU A 519 -16.14 -19.75 -25.85
CA LEU A 519 -16.87 -20.14 -24.64
C LEU A 519 -17.53 -18.92 -24.00
N ALA A 520 -16.85 -17.76 -23.98
CA ALA A 520 -17.46 -16.52 -23.50
C ALA A 520 -18.70 -16.15 -24.32
N CYS A 521 -18.59 -16.20 -25.65
CA CYS A 521 -19.73 -15.99 -26.55
C CYS A 521 -20.86 -16.99 -26.27
N ASN A 522 -20.55 -18.28 -26.16
CA ASN A 522 -21.54 -19.31 -25.88
C ASN A 522 -22.26 -19.05 -24.54
N PHE A 523 -21.53 -18.69 -23.49
CA PHE A 523 -22.14 -18.41 -22.19
C PHE A 523 -23.05 -17.19 -22.21
N ILE A 524 -22.65 -16.09 -22.86
CA ILE A 524 -23.45 -14.87 -22.95
C ILE A 524 -24.71 -15.09 -23.81
N LEU A 525 -24.58 -15.80 -24.93
CA LEU A 525 -25.72 -16.07 -25.84
C LEU A 525 -26.65 -17.17 -25.32
N GLY A 526 -26.10 -18.17 -24.62
CA GLY A 526 -26.80 -19.38 -24.20
C GLY A 526 -27.40 -19.33 -22.79
N SER A 527 -27.11 -18.30 -21.98
CA SER A 527 -27.61 -18.18 -20.59
C SER A 527 -28.69 -17.10 -20.47
N ALA A 528 -29.76 -17.22 -21.26
CA ALA A 528 -30.84 -16.24 -21.37
C ALA A 528 -31.55 -15.96 -20.03
N GLU A 529 -31.51 -16.89 -19.08
CA GLU A 529 -32.07 -16.76 -17.74
C GLU A 529 -31.30 -15.78 -16.85
N LYS A 530 -30.00 -15.57 -17.11
CA LYS A 530 -29.16 -14.63 -16.35
C LYS A 530 -28.85 -13.34 -17.11
N VAL A 531 -28.63 -13.45 -18.43
CA VAL A 531 -28.26 -12.32 -19.28
C VAL A 531 -29.15 -12.33 -20.52
N LYS A 532 -29.97 -11.28 -20.66
CA LYS A 532 -30.76 -11.06 -21.87
C LYS A 532 -29.87 -10.39 -22.91
N TYR A 533 -29.28 -11.18 -23.80
CA TYR A 533 -28.33 -10.66 -24.79
C TYR A 533 -28.86 -9.48 -25.64
N PRO A 534 -30.11 -9.47 -26.13
CA PRO A 534 -30.63 -8.31 -26.85
C PRO A 534 -30.62 -7.03 -26.00
N LEU A 535 -30.98 -7.15 -24.72
CA LEU A 535 -30.96 -6.02 -23.79
C LEU A 535 -29.53 -5.54 -23.51
N LEU A 536 -28.56 -6.46 -23.40
CA LEU A 536 -27.14 -6.09 -23.29
C LEU A 536 -26.70 -5.25 -24.52
N MET A 537 -27.08 -5.67 -25.73
CA MET A 537 -26.76 -4.93 -26.95
C MET A 537 -27.44 -3.55 -26.98
N ASP A 538 -28.72 -3.47 -26.61
CA ASP A 538 -29.45 -2.20 -26.52
C ASP A 538 -28.77 -1.23 -25.54
N VAL A 539 -28.38 -1.73 -24.37
CA VAL A 539 -27.68 -0.92 -23.34
C VAL A 539 -26.30 -0.47 -23.82
N LEU A 540 -25.52 -1.34 -24.48
CA LEU A 540 -24.23 -0.94 -25.05
C LEU A 540 -24.39 0.15 -26.12
N ILE A 541 -25.44 0.09 -26.93
CA ILE A 541 -25.77 1.14 -27.89
C ILE A 541 -26.17 2.42 -27.16
N GLU A 542 -26.98 2.33 -26.11
CA GLU A 542 -27.37 3.48 -25.28
C GLU A 542 -26.16 4.15 -24.62
N ILE A 543 -25.16 3.37 -24.16
CA ILE A 543 -23.92 3.87 -23.59
C ILE A 543 -23.12 4.70 -24.60
N LEU A 544 -23.21 4.45 -25.92
CA LEU A 544 -22.53 5.30 -26.90
C LEU A 544 -23.00 6.76 -26.84
N ASN A 545 -24.23 7.01 -26.35
CA ASN A 545 -24.77 8.36 -26.20
C ASN A 545 -24.08 9.17 -25.08
N VAL A 546 -23.08 8.63 -24.37
CA VAL A 546 -22.22 9.44 -23.48
C VAL A 546 -21.60 10.64 -24.20
N THR A 547 -21.45 10.59 -25.52
CA THR A 547 -20.98 11.72 -26.34
C THR A 547 -21.97 12.88 -26.41
N ASP A 548 -23.27 12.63 -26.20
CA ASP A 548 -24.31 13.68 -26.28
C ASP A 548 -24.08 14.77 -25.23
N GLN A 549 -23.47 14.41 -24.12
CA GLN A 549 -23.09 15.32 -23.02
C GLN A 549 -22.05 16.38 -23.46
N THR A 550 -21.41 16.19 -24.60
CA THR A 550 -20.46 17.15 -25.20
C THR A 550 -21.16 18.17 -26.11
N ILE A 551 -22.41 17.92 -26.50
CA ILE A 551 -23.17 18.76 -27.44
C ILE A 551 -23.51 20.11 -26.78
N PRO A 552 -23.17 21.25 -27.41
CA PRO A 552 -23.41 22.58 -26.86
C PRO A 552 -24.88 22.88 -26.47
N SER A 553 -25.86 22.32 -27.18
CA SER A 553 -27.30 22.57 -26.95
C SER A 553 -27.86 21.84 -25.73
N ILE A 554 -27.17 20.83 -25.21
CA ILE A 554 -27.55 20.09 -23.99
C ILE A 554 -26.93 20.75 -22.73
N LYS A 555 -26.05 21.75 -22.91
CA LYS A 555 -25.34 22.42 -21.81
C LYS A 555 -26.27 23.32 -21.00
N SER A 556 -26.51 22.96 -19.75
CA SER A 556 -26.87 23.91 -18.69
C SER A 556 -25.59 24.52 -18.10
N THR A 557 -25.26 25.76 -18.50
CA THR A 557 -24.35 26.74 -17.85
C THR A 557 -22.90 26.38 -17.47
N ASP A 558 -22.55 25.13 -17.14
CA ASP A 558 -21.21 24.75 -16.67
C ASP A 558 -20.37 24.09 -17.78
N LYS A 559 -19.09 24.52 -17.87
CA LYS A 559 -18.13 23.94 -18.82
C LYS A 559 -17.71 22.54 -18.33
N ILE A 560 -17.90 21.51 -19.16
CA ILE A 560 -17.37 20.16 -18.92
C ILE A 560 -15.84 20.23 -18.73
N SER A 561 -15.31 19.51 -17.73
CA SER A 561 -13.88 19.47 -17.47
C SER A 561 -13.15 18.72 -18.59
N PHE A 562 -11.87 19.04 -18.83
CA PHE A 562 -11.09 18.30 -19.81
C PHE A 562 -10.92 16.82 -19.42
N THR A 563 -10.85 16.53 -18.12
CA THR A 563 -10.83 15.16 -17.61
C THR A 563 -12.12 14.41 -17.96
N ALA A 564 -13.28 15.06 -17.81
CA ALA A 564 -14.56 14.48 -18.20
C ALA A 564 -14.64 14.23 -19.70
N LEU A 565 -14.09 15.12 -20.55
CA LEU A 565 -13.97 14.87 -22.00
C LEU A 565 -13.12 13.63 -22.31
N CYS A 566 -11.98 13.47 -21.63
CA CYS A 566 -11.14 12.28 -21.77
C CYS A 566 -11.87 11.01 -21.31
N ALA A 567 -12.61 11.08 -20.20
CA ALA A 567 -13.41 9.98 -19.68
C ALA A 567 -14.56 9.61 -20.64
N THR A 568 -15.23 10.59 -21.25
CA THR A 568 -16.25 10.35 -22.28
C THR A 568 -15.64 9.66 -23.50
N GLN A 569 -14.53 10.16 -24.04
CA GLN A 569 -13.84 9.54 -25.17
C GLN A 569 -13.42 8.12 -24.85
N TYR A 570 -12.86 7.89 -23.66
CA TYR A 570 -12.41 6.59 -23.20
C TYR A 570 -13.55 5.58 -23.07
N CYS A 571 -14.64 5.97 -22.40
CA CYS A 571 -15.85 5.17 -22.26
C CYS A 571 -16.44 4.80 -23.63
N PHE A 572 -16.62 5.81 -24.50
CA PHE A 572 -17.14 5.61 -25.86
C PHE A 572 -16.27 4.63 -26.64
N THR A 573 -14.94 4.79 -26.60
CA THR A 573 -14.05 3.98 -27.43
C THR A 573 -14.01 2.51 -27.00
N ILE A 574 -14.04 2.23 -25.69
CA ILE A 574 -14.16 0.86 -25.19
C ILE A 574 -15.49 0.24 -25.62
N CYS A 575 -16.60 0.97 -25.41
CA CYS A 575 -17.94 0.49 -25.75
C CYS A 575 -18.09 0.22 -27.26
N TRP A 576 -17.59 1.15 -28.09
CA TRP A 576 -17.58 1.02 -29.54
C TRP A 576 -16.80 -0.21 -30.00
N ARG A 577 -15.58 -0.41 -29.47
CA ARG A 577 -14.77 -1.59 -29.78
C ARG A 577 -15.46 -2.89 -29.40
N LEU A 578 -16.13 -2.92 -28.25
CA LEU A 578 -16.88 -4.08 -27.80
C LEU A 578 -18.04 -4.41 -28.75
N LEU A 579 -18.84 -3.41 -29.13
CA LEU A 579 -19.96 -3.56 -30.07
C LEU A 579 -19.51 -4.06 -31.44
N LEU A 580 -18.35 -3.61 -31.94
CA LEU A 580 -17.80 -4.09 -33.21
C LEU A 580 -17.37 -5.56 -33.19
N GLN A 581 -17.13 -6.12 -32.00
CA GLN A 581 -16.65 -7.50 -31.83
C GLN A 581 -17.79 -8.47 -31.51
N LEU A 582 -18.79 -8.00 -30.77
CA LEU A 582 -19.92 -8.82 -30.34
C LEU A 582 -20.83 -9.17 -31.53
N PRO A 583 -21.36 -10.41 -31.59
CA PRO A 583 -22.28 -10.80 -32.65
C PRO A 583 -23.59 -9.98 -32.58
N PRO A 584 -24.21 -9.62 -33.71
CA PRO A 584 -25.49 -8.93 -33.67
C PRO A 584 -26.56 -9.80 -33.00
N SER A 585 -27.48 -9.17 -32.27
CA SER A 585 -28.60 -9.90 -31.66
C SER A 585 -29.60 -10.34 -32.75
N THR A 586 -30.34 -11.42 -32.48
CA THR A 586 -31.32 -11.94 -33.44
C THR A 586 -32.37 -10.90 -33.85
N PRO A 587 -32.94 -10.06 -32.96
CA PRO A 587 -33.89 -9.03 -33.38
C PRO A 587 -33.30 -7.96 -34.30
N TYR A 588 -31.99 -7.66 -34.19
CA TYR A 588 -31.34 -6.72 -35.10
C TYR A 588 -31.12 -7.34 -36.49
N LEU A 589 -30.75 -8.62 -36.55
CA LEU A 589 -30.63 -9.35 -37.81
C LEU A 589 -31.97 -9.47 -38.53
N ASP A 590 -33.04 -9.75 -37.79
CA ASP A 590 -34.40 -9.82 -38.34
C ASP A 590 -34.84 -8.47 -38.95
N LYS A 591 -34.47 -7.35 -38.32
CA LYS A 591 -34.72 -6.00 -38.85
C LYS A 591 -33.89 -5.66 -40.09
N LEU A 592 -32.69 -6.21 -40.21
CA LEU A 592 -31.80 -6.02 -41.37
C LEU A 592 -32.21 -6.89 -42.57
N ALA A 593 -32.91 -8.00 -42.33
CA ALA A 593 -33.40 -8.92 -43.35
C ALA A 593 -34.72 -8.44 -44.01
N LEU A 594 -35.40 -7.47 -43.39
CA LEU A 594 -36.56 -6.75 -43.91
C LEU A 594 -36.13 -5.50 -44.66
#